data_AF-A0A943AJA4-F1
#
_entry.id   AF-A0A943AJA4-F1
#
_cell.length_a   1.000
_cell.length_b   1.000
_cell.length_c   1.000
_cell.angle_alpha   90.00
_cell.angle_beta   90.00
_cell.angle_gamma   90.00
#
_symmetry.space_group_name_H-M   'P 1'
#
loop_
_entity.id
_entity.type
_entity.pdbx_description
1 polymer ?
#
loop_
_entity_poly.entity_id
_entity_poly.type
_entity_poly.pdbx_seq_one_letter_code
_entity_poly.pdbx_strand_id
1 'polypeptide(L)'
;MGNIIDYLKWRGDLTFQRDDFCEVDNLLLSYLSYVNLDGIAPGEGEGFLTLKEVSGAFFQRYSEEELKKDRSFIRMAPYGMREMAKTKRFGDIKIQNYVNYIAEEKNIQFSAVEFVLSEEISYLAYRGTDDRIVGWKEDFFLSNGIVGAQRGSFAIYK
;
A
#
# COMPACT_ATOMS: atom_id res chain seq x y z
N MET A 1 16.74 -12.93 -16.31
CA MET A 1 15.37 -12.39 -16.25
C MET A 1 15.30 -11.56 -14.98
N GLY A 2 15.04 -10.25 -15.10
CA GLY A 2 15.08 -9.33 -13.96
C GLY A 2 13.83 -9.44 -13.10
N ASN A 3 13.95 -9.20 -11.80
CA ASN A 3 12.84 -9.11 -10.85
C ASN A 3 12.69 -7.69 -10.31
N ILE A 4 11.74 -7.50 -9.39
CA ILE A 4 11.40 -6.18 -8.83
C ILE A 4 12.57 -5.55 -8.05
N ILE A 5 13.45 -6.35 -7.45
CA ILE A 5 14.65 -5.88 -6.75
C ILE A 5 15.70 -5.40 -7.75
N ASP A 6 15.81 -6.08 -8.90
CA ASP A 6 16.69 -5.62 -9.98
C ASP A 6 16.22 -4.28 -10.54
N TYR A 7 14.91 -4.08 -10.66
CA TYR A 7 14.33 -2.79 -11.01
C TYR A 7 14.67 -1.70 -9.98
N LEU A 8 14.49 -1.97 -8.68
CA LEU A 8 14.83 -1.00 -7.62
C LEU A 8 16.32 -0.63 -7.63
N LYS A 9 17.21 -1.58 -7.93
CA LYS A 9 18.65 -1.31 -8.07
C LYS A 9 18.98 -0.47 -9.30
N TRP A 10 18.22 -0.62 -10.39
CA TRP A 10 18.47 0.06 -11.65
C TRP A 10 17.82 1.44 -11.74
N ARG A 11 16.54 1.57 -11.35
CA ARG A 11 15.73 2.78 -11.50
C ARG A 11 15.43 3.50 -10.19
N GLY A 12 15.76 2.88 -9.04
CA GLY A 12 15.59 3.51 -7.74
C GLY A 12 16.47 4.75 -7.52
N ASP A 13 17.43 5.03 -8.39
CA ASP A 13 18.32 6.19 -8.33
C ASP A 13 17.69 7.50 -8.86
N LEU A 14 16.60 7.42 -9.61
CA LEU A 14 15.92 8.55 -10.26
C LEU A 14 14.59 8.90 -9.58
N THR A 15 14.27 10.18 -9.46
CA THR A 15 12.96 10.65 -8.97
C THR A 15 11.89 10.56 -10.07
N PHE A 16 10.62 10.60 -9.69
CA PHE A 16 9.49 10.64 -10.64
C PHE A 16 9.47 11.90 -11.54
N GLN A 17 10.22 12.94 -11.19
CA GLN A 17 10.41 14.12 -12.06
C GLN A 17 11.47 13.90 -13.15
N ARG A 18 12.39 12.95 -12.95
CA ARG A 18 13.49 12.67 -13.88
C ARG A 18 13.16 11.54 -14.85
N ASP A 19 12.32 10.60 -14.43
CA ASP A 19 11.88 9.45 -15.20
C ASP A 19 10.43 9.17 -14.83
N ASP A 20 9.57 9.16 -15.86
CA ASP A 20 8.12 9.10 -15.72
C ASP A 20 7.66 7.81 -15.03
N PHE A 21 6.44 7.83 -14.51
CA PHE A 21 5.80 6.67 -13.91
C PHE A 21 5.56 5.55 -14.93
N CYS A 22 5.86 4.30 -14.55
CA CYS A 22 5.70 3.12 -15.41
C CYS A 22 4.94 1.98 -14.73
N GLU A 23 4.69 0.87 -15.43
CA GLU A 23 3.91 -0.25 -14.89
C GLU A 23 4.59 -0.95 -13.70
N VAL A 24 5.92 -0.90 -13.62
CA VAL A 24 6.65 -1.50 -12.49
C VAL A 24 6.48 -0.67 -11.22
N ASP A 25 6.41 0.66 -11.34
CA ASP A 25 6.06 1.55 -10.21
C ASP A 25 4.65 1.26 -9.72
N ASN A 26 3.70 1.11 -10.65
CA ASN A 26 2.32 0.76 -10.37
C ASN A 26 2.21 -0.55 -9.59
N LEU A 27 2.95 -1.58 -10.01
CA LEU A 27 2.99 -2.87 -9.32
C LEU A 27 3.55 -2.71 -7.89
N LEU A 28 4.64 -1.96 -7.73
CA LEU A 28 5.29 -1.73 -6.44
C LEU A 28 4.35 -0.99 -5.46
N LEU A 29 3.74 0.12 -5.88
CA LEU A 29 2.81 0.90 -5.04
C LEU A 29 1.52 0.14 -4.75
N SER A 30 0.99 -0.60 -5.72
CA SER A 30 -0.16 -1.50 -5.48
C SER A 30 0.18 -2.57 -4.45
N TYR A 31 1.40 -3.12 -4.52
CA TYR A 31 1.85 -4.12 -3.55
C TYR A 31 2.01 -3.54 -2.13
N LEU A 32 2.42 -2.27 -2.02
CA LEU A 32 2.49 -1.58 -0.72
C LEU A 32 1.13 -1.41 -0.05
N SER A 33 0.03 -1.32 -0.80
CA SER A 33 -1.32 -1.22 -0.23
C SER A 33 -1.69 -2.41 0.67
N TYR A 34 -0.98 -3.54 0.54
CA TYR A 34 -1.17 -4.72 1.38
C TYR A 34 -0.43 -4.67 2.71
N VAL A 35 0.50 -3.74 2.90
CA VAL A 35 1.18 -3.57 4.20
C VAL A 35 0.17 -2.99 5.20
N ASN A 36 0.08 -3.59 6.39
CA ASN A 36 -0.73 -3.03 7.45
C ASN A 36 -0.04 -1.80 8.06
N LEU A 37 -0.57 -0.61 7.78
CA LEU A 37 -0.02 0.67 8.25
C LEU A 37 -0.82 1.27 9.41
N ASP A 38 -1.68 0.48 10.08
CA ASP A 38 -2.53 0.95 11.17
C ASP A 38 -1.72 1.53 12.34
N GLY A 39 -1.97 2.81 12.63
CA GLY A 39 -1.23 3.57 13.66
C GLY A 39 0.23 3.85 13.27
N ILE A 40 0.55 3.79 11.98
CA ILE A 40 1.86 4.17 11.42
C ILE A 40 1.68 5.26 10.36
N ALA A 41 0.87 5.00 9.33
CA ALA A 41 0.61 5.98 8.28
C ALA A 41 -0.46 6.99 8.72
N PRO A 42 -0.34 8.26 8.32
CA PRO A 42 -1.31 9.28 8.68
C PRO A 42 -2.64 9.07 7.93
N GLY A 43 -3.74 9.22 8.68
CA GLY A 43 -5.08 9.24 8.15
C GLY A 43 -5.45 10.58 7.49
N GLU A 44 -6.73 10.72 7.18
CA GLU A 44 -7.26 11.94 6.56
C GLU A 44 -7.05 13.17 7.47
N GLY A 45 -6.42 14.22 6.93
CA GLY A 45 -6.15 15.47 7.66
C GLY A 45 -5.02 15.40 8.70
N GLU A 46 -4.34 14.26 8.85
CA GLU A 46 -3.24 14.07 9.81
C GLU A 46 -1.86 14.50 9.25
N GLY A 47 -1.82 15.03 8.03
CA GLY A 47 -0.59 15.43 7.35
C GLY A 47 0.00 14.29 6.52
N PHE A 48 1.33 14.21 6.46
CA PHE A 48 2.03 13.19 5.67
C PHE A 48 3.29 12.67 6.37
N LEU A 49 3.69 11.46 6.02
CA LEU A 49 5.00 10.88 6.34
C LEU A 49 5.68 10.41 5.06
N THR A 50 7.00 10.44 5.00
CA THR A 50 7.74 9.83 3.89
C THR A 50 7.71 8.31 3.95
N LEU A 51 7.88 7.64 2.81
CA LEU A 51 8.00 6.17 2.78
C LEU A 51 9.16 5.67 3.68
N LYS A 52 10.26 6.42 3.77
CA LYS A 52 11.36 6.15 4.71
C LYS A 52 10.91 6.15 6.16
N GLU A 53 10.16 7.16 6.58
CA GLU A 53 9.65 7.28 7.94
C GLU A 53 8.64 6.18 8.26
N VAL A 54 7.69 5.93 7.37
CA VAL A 54 6.70 4.84 7.50
C VAL A 54 7.39 3.48 7.59
N SER A 55 8.36 3.22 6.72
CA SER A 55 9.15 1.98 6.79
C SER A 55 9.93 1.88 8.10
N GLY A 56 10.55 2.97 8.56
CA GLY A 56 11.28 3.01 9.83
C GLY A 56 10.38 2.66 11.02
N ALA A 57 9.24 3.32 11.13
CA ALA A 57 8.26 3.09 12.19
C ALA A 57 7.69 1.66 12.13
N PHE A 58 7.41 1.12 10.94
CA PHE A 58 6.92 -0.24 10.77
C PHE A 58 7.89 -1.28 11.33
N PHE A 59 9.19 -1.21 10.95
CA PHE A 59 10.19 -2.17 11.42
C PHE A 59 10.66 -1.93 12.86
N GLN A 60 10.29 -0.80 13.48
CA GLN A 60 10.41 -0.61 14.94
C GLN A 60 9.26 -1.28 15.69
N ARG A 61 8.07 -1.34 15.09
CA ARG A 61 6.87 -1.92 15.70
C ARG A 61 6.79 -3.44 15.55
N TYR A 62 7.19 -3.97 14.39
CA TYR A 62 7.14 -5.39 14.07
C TYR A 62 8.54 -5.98 13.96
N SER A 63 8.82 -7.01 14.76
CA SER A 63 10.10 -7.72 14.72
C SER A 63 10.20 -8.61 13.48
N GLU A 64 11.44 -8.88 13.03
CA GLU A 64 11.66 -9.81 11.91
C GLU A 64 11.16 -11.24 12.22
N GLU A 65 11.12 -11.64 13.49
CA GLU A 65 10.63 -12.95 13.91
C GLU A 65 9.12 -13.09 13.77
N GLU A 66 8.37 -12.02 14.05
CA GLU A 66 6.92 -11.95 13.82
C GLU A 66 6.61 -12.01 12.33
N LEU A 67 7.31 -11.20 11.52
CA LEU A 67 7.12 -11.17 10.07
C LEU A 67 7.47 -12.51 9.40
N LYS A 68 8.46 -13.25 9.90
CA LYS A 68 8.81 -14.60 9.38
C LYS A 68 7.77 -15.67 9.70
N LYS A 69 6.96 -15.46 10.74
CA LYS A 69 5.85 -16.35 11.11
C LYS A 69 4.62 -16.13 10.22
N ASP A 70 4.52 -14.98 9.58
CA ASP A 70 3.44 -14.70 8.63
C ASP A 70 3.48 -15.72 7.47
N ARG A 71 2.35 -16.38 7.24
CA ARG A 71 2.13 -17.35 6.17
C ARG A 71 1.27 -16.78 5.05
N SER A 72 0.92 -15.50 5.14
CA SER A 72 0.09 -14.84 4.15
C SER A 72 0.73 -14.82 2.77
N PHE A 73 -0.10 -14.73 1.73
CA PHE A 73 0.38 -14.53 0.37
C PHE A 73 1.11 -13.18 0.21
N ILE A 74 0.83 -12.23 1.10
CA ILE A 74 1.33 -10.85 1.08
C ILE A 74 2.52 -10.59 2.03
N ARG A 75 3.03 -11.62 2.71
CA ARG A 75 4.13 -11.53 3.69
C ARG A 75 5.42 -10.85 3.19
N MET A 76 5.62 -10.78 1.86
CA MET A 76 6.79 -10.14 1.26
C MET A 76 6.62 -8.61 1.11
N ALA A 77 5.42 -8.06 1.28
CA ALA A 77 5.13 -6.64 1.10
C ALA A 77 5.92 -5.72 2.04
N PRO A 78 6.07 -6.03 3.35
CA PRO A 78 6.91 -5.22 4.23
C PRO A 78 8.38 -5.20 3.80
N TYR A 79 8.91 -6.31 3.29
CA TYR A 79 10.29 -6.37 2.79
C TYR A 79 10.45 -5.57 1.49
N GLY A 80 9.47 -5.62 0.59
CA GLY A 80 9.42 -4.75 -0.58
C GLY A 80 9.44 -3.27 -0.20
N MET A 81 8.60 -2.88 0.78
CA MET A 81 8.59 -1.53 1.35
C MET A 81 9.97 -1.10 1.87
N ARG A 82 10.66 -1.98 2.59
CA ARG A 82 12.01 -1.72 3.11
C ARG A 82 13.01 -1.42 2.00
N GLU A 83 12.95 -2.15 0.89
CA GLU A 83 13.86 -1.92 -0.24
C GLU A 83 13.49 -0.64 -1.01
N MET A 84 12.20 -0.39 -1.23
CA MET A 84 11.74 0.86 -1.84
C MET A 84 12.15 2.09 -1.03
N ALA A 85 12.01 2.05 0.29
CA ALA A 85 12.37 3.14 1.19
C ALA A 85 13.85 3.56 1.08
N LYS A 86 14.75 2.65 0.69
CA LYS A 86 16.19 2.93 0.52
C LYS A 86 16.51 3.68 -0.77
N THR A 87 15.57 3.76 -1.71
CA THR A 87 15.77 4.36 -3.02
C THR A 87 15.49 5.87 -3.03
N LYS A 88 16.07 6.59 -4.00
CA LYS A 88 15.73 8.00 -4.26
C LYS A 88 14.36 8.13 -4.94
N ARG A 89 13.97 7.13 -5.73
CA ARG A 89 12.68 7.12 -6.44
C ARG A 89 11.49 7.12 -5.49
N PHE A 90 11.52 6.24 -4.49
CA PHE A 90 10.37 6.02 -3.61
C PHE A 90 10.57 6.55 -2.19
N GLY A 91 11.80 6.62 -1.69
CA GLY A 91 12.02 6.82 -0.25
C GLY A 91 11.46 8.12 0.31
N ASP A 92 11.45 9.18 -0.51
CA ASP A 92 11.00 10.52 -0.12
C ASP A 92 9.58 10.86 -0.63
N ILE A 93 8.87 9.90 -1.27
CA ILE A 93 7.46 10.11 -1.60
C ILE A 93 6.64 10.20 -0.31
N LYS A 94 5.54 10.95 -0.36
CA LYS A 94 4.70 11.17 0.82
C LYS A 94 3.57 10.17 0.83
N ILE A 95 3.27 9.65 2.02
CA ILE A 95 2.12 8.80 2.33
C ILE A 95 1.16 9.63 3.18
N GLN A 96 -0.08 9.69 2.75
CA GLN A 96 -1.16 10.41 3.43
C GLN A 96 -2.52 9.73 3.19
N ASN A 97 -3.55 10.18 3.91
CA ASN A 97 -4.93 9.74 3.73
C ASN A 97 -5.08 8.20 3.77
N TYR A 98 -4.31 7.54 4.62
CA TYR A 98 -4.41 6.08 4.79
C TYR A 98 -5.72 5.73 5.49
N VAL A 99 -6.44 4.77 4.92
CA VAL A 99 -7.66 4.22 5.49
C VAL A 99 -7.61 2.70 5.45
N ASN A 100 -8.02 2.09 6.56
CA ASN A 100 -8.22 0.66 6.67
C ASN A 100 -9.47 0.41 7.51
N TYR A 101 -10.55 0.04 6.83
CA TYR A 101 -11.87 -0.15 7.41
C TYR A 101 -12.33 -1.59 7.19
N ILE A 102 -12.60 -2.28 8.30
CA ILE A 102 -13.02 -3.68 8.29
C ILE A 102 -14.21 -3.79 9.24
N ALA A 103 -15.35 -4.21 8.68
CA ALA A 103 -16.60 -4.40 9.41
C ALA A 103 -17.15 -5.79 9.09
N GLU A 104 -16.86 -6.75 9.96
CA GLU A 104 -17.24 -8.16 9.76
C GLU A 104 -18.75 -8.35 9.71
N GLU A 105 -19.50 -7.63 10.56
CA GLU A 105 -20.95 -7.70 10.62
C GLU A 105 -21.64 -7.22 9.34
N LYS A 106 -20.98 -6.31 8.61
CA LYS A 106 -21.44 -5.79 7.33
C LYS A 106 -20.80 -6.49 6.13
N ASN A 107 -19.86 -7.40 6.38
CA ASN A 107 -18.98 -8.01 5.38
C ASN A 107 -18.33 -6.96 4.47
N ILE A 108 -17.78 -5.90 5.07
CA ILE A 108 -17.08 -4.85 4.34
C ILE A 108 -15.61 -4.93 4.69
N GLN A 109 -14.77 -5.03 3.67
CA GLN A 109 -13.33 -4.83 3.80
C GLN A 109 -12.86 -3.81 2.78
N PHE A 110 -12.30 -2.71 3.27
CA PHE A 110 -11.84 -1.62 2.43
C PHE A 110 -10.55 -1.02 2.98
N SER A 111 -9.55 -0.83 2.13
CA SER A 111 -8.36 -0.09 2.49
C SER A 111 -7.82 0.65 1.27
N ALA A 112 -7.34 1.87 1.51
CA ALA A 112 -6.72 2.69 0.50
C ALA A 112 -5.59 3.52 1.12
N VAL A 113 -4.64 3.92 0.29
CA VAL A 113 -3.51 4.77 0.66
C VAL A 113 -3.15 5.68 -0.49
N GLU A 114 -2.93 6.96 -0.18
CA GLU A 114 -2.47 7.94 -1.15
C GLU A 114 -0.95 8.09 -1.08
N PHE A 115 -0.30 7.98 -2.24
CA PHE A 115 1.13 8.23 -2.42
C PHE A 115 1.32 9.49 -3.28
N VAL A 116 1.84 10.55 -2.70
CA VAL A 116 2.18 11.78 -3.42
C VAL A 116 3.58 11.61 -4.01
N LEU A 117 3.64 11.38 -5.32
CA LEU A 117 4.88 11.10 -6.05
C LEU A 117 5.62 12.39 -6.46
N SER A 118 4.87 13.46 -6.71
CA SER A 118 5.37 14.81 -6.98
C SER A 118 4.30 15.85 -6.63
N GLU A 119 4.58 17.14 -6.84
CA GLU A 119 3.58 18.21 -6.62
C GLU A 119 2.35 18.09 -7.55
N GLU A 120 2.49 17.40 -8.68
CA GLU A 120 1.44 17.29 -9.71
C GLU A 120 0.81 15.89 -9.75
N ILE A 121 1.49 14.88 -9.18
CA ILE A 121 1.11 13.48 -9.32
C ILE A 121 0.88 12.86 -7.95
N SER A 122 -0.36 12.45 -7.74
CA SER A 122 -0.76 11.59 -6.63
C SER A 122 -1.26 10.25 -7.16
N TYR A 123 -0.89 9.17 -6.47
CA TYR A 123 -1.24 7.80 -6.80
C TYR A 123 -2.07 7.21 -5.66
N LEU A 124 -3.30 6.81 -5.95
CA LEU A 124 -4.19 6.18 -4.97
C LEU A 124 -4.17 4.67 -5.17
N ALA A 125 -3.71 3.94 -4.15
CA ALA A 125 -3.70 2.49 -4.15
C ALA A 125 -4.85 1.96 -3.30
N TYR A 126 -5.62 1.02 -3.83
CA TYR A 126 -6.64 0.29 -3.09
C TYR A 126 -6.13 -1.12 -2.81
N ARG A 127 -6.27 -1.57 -1.56
CA ARG A 127 -5.95 -2.95 -1.20
C ARG A 127 -7.02 -3.87 -1.76
N GLY A 128 -6.59 -4.90 -2.50
CA GLY A 128 -7.48 -5.99 -2.91
C GLY A 128 -7.77 -6.97 -1.77
N THR A 129 -8.30 -8.13 -2.13
CA THR A 129 -8.57 -9.22 -1.17
C THR A 129 -7.29 -9.73 -0.52
N ASP A 130 -7.31 -9.85 0.80
CA ASP A 130 -6.26 -10.49 1.60
C ASP A 130 -6.76 -11.85 2.12
N ASP A 131 -6.07 -12.42 3.11
CA ASP A 131 -6.41 -13.76 3.61
C ASP A 131 -7.65 -13.79 4.51
N ARG A 132 -8.32 -12.65 4.73
CA ARG A 132 -9.48 -12.58 5.61
C ARG A 132 -10.71 -13.15 4.91
N ILE A 133 -11.44 -13.99 5.64
CA ILE A 133 -12.69 -14.61 5.16
C ILE A 133 -13.71 -13.55 4.71
N VAL A 134 -13.71 -12.36 5.32
CA VAL A 134 -14.58 -11.25 4.94
C VAL A 134 -14.31 -10.79 3.50
N GLY A 135 -13.04 -10.61 3.12
CA GLY A 135 -12.66 -10.25 1.75
C GLY A 135 -13.08 -11.32 0.74
N TRP A 136 -12.80 -12.59 1.03
CA TRP A 136 -13.23 -13.70 0.17
C TRP A 136 -14.76 -13.81 0.04
N LYS A 137 -15.48 -13.58 1.13
CA LYS A 137 -16.95 -13.56 1.12
C LYS A 137 -17.47 -12.42 0.24
N GLU A 138 -16.86 -11.24 0.33
CA GLU A 138 -17.19 -10.10 -0.53
C GLU A 138 -16.94 -10.42 -2.01
N ASP A 139 -15.83 -11.08 -2.34
CA ASP A 139 -15.51 -11.52 -3.71
C ASP A 139 -16.58 -12.45 -4.31
N PHE A 140 -17.10 -13.41 -3.54
CA PHE A 140 -18.19 -14.25 -4.02
C PHE A 140 -19.48 -13.44 -4.30
N PHE A 141 -19.70 -12.37 -3.54
CA PHE A 141 -20.86 -11.49 -3.74
C PHE A 141 -20.75 -10.54 -4.94
N LEU A 142 -19.57 -10.37 -5.54
CA LEU A 142 -19.42 -9.58 -6.79
C LEU A 142 -20.32 -10.10 -7.91
N SER A 143 -20.58 -11.41 -7.97
CA SER A 143 -21.51 -12.02 -8.91
C SER A 143 -22.98 -11.61 -8.70
N ASN A 144 -23.32 -11.11 -7.51
CA ASN A 144 -24.68 -10.79 -7.08
C ASN A 144 -24.97 -9.27 -7.05
N GLY A 145 -23.99 -8.40 -7.32
CA GLY A 145 -24.19 -6.95 -7.41
C GLY A 145 -23.05 -6.12 -6.82
N ILE A 146 -23.38 -4.86 -6.47
CA ILE A 146 -22.41 -3.89 -5.93
C ILE A 146 -22.06 -4.24 -4.49
N VAL A 147 -20.77 -4.39 -4.20
CA VAL A 147 -20.24 -4.77 -2.88
C VAL A 147 -19.78 -3.57 -2.03
N GLY A 148 -19.45 -3.83 -0.76
CA GLY A 148 -19.09 -2.81 0.22
C GLY A 148 -17.87 -1.97 -0.18
N ALA A 149 -16.80 -2.61 -0.64
CA ALA A 149 -15.57 -1.95 -1.08
C ALA A 149 -15.81 -1.00 -2.26
N GLN A 150 -16.68 -1.37 -3.21
CA GLN A 150 -17.06 -0.51 -4.35
C GLN A 150 -17.79 0.74 -3.88
N ARG A 151 -18.59 0.67 -2.82
CA ARG A 151 -19.23 1.87 -2.23
C ARG A 151 -18.23 2.71 -1.46
N GLY A 152 -17.31 2.06 -0.74
CA GLY A 152 -16.24 2.72 0.02
C GLY A 152 -15.30 3.53 -0.87
N SER A 153 -14.96 3.03 -2.06
CA SER A 153 -14.07 3.74 -2.99
C SER A 153 -14.60 5.09 -3.46
N PHE A 154 -15.93 5.24 -3.59
CA PHE A 154 -16.56 6.52 -3.95
C PHE A 154 -16.53 7.56 -2.81
N ALA A 155 -16.37 7.13 -1.56
CA ALA A 155 -16.43 8.02 -0.40
C ALA A 155 -15.13 8.81 -0.17
N ILE A 156 -13.98 8.33 -0.69
CA ILE A 156 -12.67 9.00 -0.53
C ILE A 156 -12.58 10.32 -1.33
N TYR A 157 -13.44 10.54 -2.33
CA TYR A 157 -13.38 11.70 -3.24
C TYR A 157 -14.38 12.82 -2.92
N LYS A 158 -15.01 12.82 -1.75
CA LYS A 158 -15.97 13.86 -1.33
C LYS A 158 -15.45 14.67 -0.16
#